data_AF-A0A1M2VCY5-F1
#
_entry.id   AF-A0A1M2VCY5-F1
#
_cell.length_a   1.000
_cell.length_b   1.000
_cell.length_c   1.000
_cell.angle_alpha   90.00
_cell.angle_beta   90.00
_cell.angle_gamma   90.00
#
_symmetry.space_group_name_H-M   'P 1'
#
loop_
_entity.id
_entity.type
_entity.pdbx_description
1 polymer ?
#
loop_
_entity_poly.entity_id
_entity_poly.type
_entity_poly.pdbx_seq_one_letter_code
_entity_poly.pdbx_strand_id
1 'polypeptide(L)' 'MINVLVNKPNHVVEKQRLVQASHEPIYYRLPRSKLYVRSYYALFTVGMLSTAFGAFQLIKGKPSGQ' A
#
# COMPACT_ATOMS: atom_id res chain seq x y z
N MET A 1 -24.24 -4.53 23.16
CA MET A 1 -23.53 -3.82 22.05
C MET A 1 -22.19 -4.45 21.69
N ILE A 2 -21.42 -5.01 22.63
CA ILE A 2 -20.15 -5.72 22.35
C ILE A 2 -20.31 -6.90 21.36
N ASN A 3 -21.49 -7.53 21.35
CA ASN A 3 -21.79 -8.71 20.53
C ASN A 3 -21.48 -8.52 19.02
N VAL A 4 -21.70 -7.31 18.47
CA VAL A 4 -21.41 -6.99 17.05
C VAL A 4 -19.91 -6.93 16.74
N LEU A 5 -19.06 -6.64 17.74
CA LEU A 5 -17.61 -6.53 17.58
C LEU A 5 -16.92 -7.91 17.66
N VAL A 6 -17.45 -8.83 18.45
CA VAL A 6 -16.89 -10.18 18.67
C VAL A 6 -17.52 -11.25 17.79
N ASN A 7 -18.83 -11.26 17.58
CA ASN A 7 -19.51 -12.25 16.75
C ASN A 7 -19.60 -11.78 15.30
N LYS A 8 -18.45 -11.74 14.62
CA LYS A 8 -18.39 -11.47 13.18
C LYS A 8 -18.70 -12.75 12.40
N PRO A 9 -19.43 -12.66 11.27
CA PRO A 9 -19.62 -13.78 10.38
C PRO A 9 -18.28 -14.33 9.87
N ASN A 10 -18.17 -15.65 9.80
CA ASN A 10 -16.99 -16.32 9.27
C ASN A 10 -17.00 -16.31 7.73
N HIS A 11 -16.06 -15.57 7.15
CA HIS A 11 -15.88 -15.48 5.68
C HIS A 11 -14.60 -16.18 5.19
N VAL A 12 -14.02 -17.11 5.96
CA VAL A 12 -12.73 -17.74 5.61
C VAL A 12 -12.82 -18.53 4.31
N VAL A 13 -13.82 -19.42 4.15
CA VAL A 13 -13.97 -20.26 2.95
C VAL A 13 -14.23 -19.42 1.70
N GLU A 14 -15.03 -18.35 1.83
CA GLU A 14 -15.29 -17.40 0.74
C GLU A 14 -13.98 -16.73 0.27
N LYS A 15 -13.17 -16.24 1.21
CA LYS A 15 -11.87 -15.63 0.90
C LYS A 15 -10.88 -16.63 0.32
N GLN A 16 -10.87 -17.87 0.81
CA GLN A 16 -10.03 -18.94 0.25
C GLN A 16 -10.37 -19.19 -1.21
N ARG A 17 -11.67 -19.35 -1.54
CA ARG A 17 -12.12 -19.51 -2.93
C ARG A 17 -11.73 -18.33 -3.80
N LEU A 18 -11.91 -17.11 -3.31
CA LEU A 18 -11.55 -15.89 -4.04
C LEU A 18 -10.05 -15.84 -4.34
N VAL A 19 -9.20 -16.06 -3.34
CA VAL A 19 -7.74 -16.00 -3.49
C VAL A 19 -7.20 -17.17 -4.31
N GLN A 20 -7.80 -18.36 -4.22
CA GLN A 20 -7.40 -19.53 -4.99
C GLN A 20 -7.86 -19.48 -6.45
N ALA A 21 -8.96 -18.79 -6.76
CA ALA A 21 -9.46 -18.62 -8.12
C ALA A 21 -8.62 -17.64 -8.97
N SER A 22 -7.78 -16.80 -8.34
CA SER A 22 -6.97 -15.80 -9.01
C SER A 22 -5.53 -16.24 -9.23
N HIS A 23 -5.04 -16.05 -10.46
CA HIS A 23 -3.63 -16.26 -10.84
C HIS A 23 -2.77 -14.99 -10.70
N GLU A 24 -3.35 -13.88 -10.25
CA GLU A 24 -2.58 -12.66 -10.00
C GLU A 24 -1.53 -12.88 -8.90
N PRO A 25 -0.48 -12.04 -8.81
CA PRO A 25 0.41 -12.03 -7.66
C PRO A 25 -0.37 -11.93 -6.34
N ILE A 26 0.10 -12.61 -5.30
CA ILE A 26 -0.62 -12.76 -4.02
C ILE A 26 -1.11 -11.41 -3.45
N TYR A 27 -0.29 -10.36 -3.56
CA TYR A 27 -0.60 -9.01 -3.09
C TYR A 27 -1.64 -8.25 -3.93
N TYR A 28 -2.16 -8.82 -5.02
CA TYR A 28 -3.23 -8.25 -5.83
C TYR A 28 -4.55 -9.02 -5.78
N ARG A 29 -4.56 -10.24 -5.24
CA ARG A 29 -5.70 -11.17 -5.36
C ARG A 29 -6.97 -10.72 -4.65
N LEU A 30 -6.89 -9.83 -3.66
CA LEU A 30 -8.06 -9.32 -2.96
C LEU A 30 -8.66 -8.11 -3.70
N PRO A 31 -10.00 -7.90 -3.65
CA PRO A 31 -10.63 -6.79 -4.37
C PRO A 31 -10.06 -5.42 -4.02
N ARG A 32 -9.69 -5.21 -2.75
CA ARG A 32 -9.12 -3.95 -2.26
C ARG A 32 -7.60 -3.88 -2.33
N SER A 33 -6.90 -4.99 -2.56
CA SER A 33 -5.44 -4.96 -2.50
C SER A 33 -4.82 -4.17 -3.65
N LYS A 34 -5.46 -4.11 -4.82
CA LYS A 34 -5.03 -3.24 -5.93
C LYS A 34 -5.01 -1.77 -5.52
N LEU A 35 -6.01 -1.30 -4.78
CA LEU A 35 -6.05 0.07 -4.29
C LEU A 35 -4.87 0.34 -3.36
N TYR A 36 -4.67 -0.52 -2.35
CA TYR A 36 -3.61 -0.36 -1.36
C TYR A 36 -2.20 -0.39 -1.95
N VAL A 37 -1.93 -1.36 -2.82
CA VAL A 37 -0.61 -1.52 -3.44
C VAL A 37 -0.32 -0.37 -4.40
N ARG A 38 -1.32 0.09 -5.17
CA ARG A 38 -1.14 1.24 -6.07
C ARG A 38 -0.92 2.54 -5.29
N SER A 39 -1.68 2.77 -4.22
CA SER A 39 -1.46 3.95 -3.37
C SER A 39 -0.09 3.92 -2.70
N TYR A 40 0.36 2.73 -2.26
CA TYR A 40 1.70 2.55 -1.72
C TYR A 40 2.76 2.92 -2.75
N TYR A 41 2.68 2.40 -3.98
CA TYR A 41 3.65 2.73 -5.02
C TYR A 41 3.67 4.22 -5.36
N ALA A 42 2.51 4.88 -5.44
CA ALA A 42 2.44 6.31 -5.71
C ALA A 42 3.18 7.13 -4.63
N LEU A 43 2.89 6.87 -3.35
CA LEU A 43 3.53 7.56 -2.24
C LEU A 43 5.03 7.24 -2.17
N PHE A 44 5.40 5.98 -2.37
CA PHE A 44 6.79 5.54 -2.37
C PHE A 44 7.59 6.24 -3.49
N THR A 45 7.08 6.26 -4.71
CA THR A 45 7.75 6.93 -5.84
C THR A 45 7.93 8.43 -5.57
N VAL A 46 6.90 9.13 -5.10
CA VAL A 46 7.01 10.55 -4.76
C VAL A 46 8.04 10.78 -3.65
N GLY A 47 8.02 9.95 -2.61
CA GLY A 47 8.99 10.01 -1.52
C GLY A 47 10.42 9.81 -2.01
N MET A 48 10.66 8.78 -2.82
CA MET A 48 12.00 8.48 -3.35
C MET A 48 12.52 9.57 -4.29
N LEU A 49 11.66 10.13 -5.15
CA LEU A 49 12.02 11.26 -6.01
C LEU A 49 12.36 12.51 -5.19
N SER A 50 11.59 12.78 -4.13
CA SER A 50 11.85 13.90 -3.21
C SER A 50 13.20 13.73 -2.49
N THR A 51 13.51 12.51 -2.04
CA THR A 51 14.81 12.18 -1.42
C THR A 51 15.96 12.37 -2.39
N ALA A 52 15.85 11.87 -3.63
CA ALA A 52 16.89 12.03 -4.65
C ALA A 52 17.09 13.51 -5.02
N PHE A 53 16.00 14.27 -5.15
CA PHE A 53 16.06 15.71 -5.38
C PHE A 53 16.71 16.45 -4.22
N GLY A 54 16.35 16.13 -2.97
CA GLY A 54 16.98 16.68 -1.78
C GLY A 54 18.48 16.42 -1.74
N ALA A 55 18.89 15.18 -2.00
CA ALA A 55 20.31 14.80 -2.08
C ALA A 55 21.05 15.58 -3.18
N PHE A 56 20.46 15.74 -4.36
CA PHE A 56 21.03 16.53 -5.44
C PHE A 56 21.24 18.01 -5.06
N GLN A 57 20.29 18.60 -4.35
CA GLN A 57 20.37 19.99 -3.90
C GLN A 57 21.44 20.16 -2.81
N LEU A 58 21.59 19.18 -1.91
CA LEU A 58 22.66 19.13 -0.91
C LEU A 58 24.05 19.02 -1.56
N ILE A 59 24.21 18.16 -2.56
CA ILE A 59 25.46 18.03 -3.33
C ILE A 59 25.81 19.36 -4.02
N LYS A 60 24.81 20.08 -4.52
CA LYS A 60 25.00 21.40 -5.13
C LYS A 60 25.26 22.52 -4.12
N GLY A 61 25.25 22.23 -2.81
CA GLY A 61 25.50 23.21 -1.76
C GLY A 61 24.44 24.30 -1.67
N LYS A 62 23.21 24.05 -2.13
CA LYS A 62 22.14 25.05 -2.04
C LYS A 62 21.76 25.27 -0.58
N PRO A 63 21.75 26.52 -0.08
CA PRO A 63 21.33 26.81 1.27
C PRO A 63 19.84 26.44 1.42
N SER A 64 19.52 25.73 2.50
CA SER A 64 18.15 25.40 2.87
C SER A 64 17.49 26.62 3.50
N GLY A 65 17.08 27.58 2.65
CA GLY A 65 16.27 28.75 3.04
C GLY A 65 16.89 29.66 4.10
N GLN A 66 17.48 30.76 3.66
CA GLN A 66 17.28 32.05 4.31
C GLN A 66 16.16 32.78 3.55
#